data_AF-A0A9D6XAY1-F1
#
_entry.id   AF-A0A9D6XAY1-F1
#
_cell.length_a   1.000
_cell.length_b   1.000
_cell.length_c   1.000
_cell.angle_alpha   90.00
_cell.angle_beta   90.00
_cell.angle_gamma   90.00
#
_symmetry.space_group_name_H-M   'P 1'
#
loop_
_entity.id
_entity.type
_entity.pdbx_description
1 polymer ?
#
loop_
_entity_poly.entity_id
_entity_poly.type
_entity_poly.pdbx_seq_one_letter_code
_entity_poly.pdbx_strand_id
1 'polypeptide(L)'
;MKLCIAGICHFAPLGRNKLKEWIGQLAQGNTGPPAFVATEWDQTLFAQVKDQRGQFRQLAQKQWTAADADLLDVLETSLGYEADTHDEFFPNVEVLWLDQGRNGDVSSYAKGRLNVYRSFLDDEPPLTNTAEALEKLSQEAWSRAEQSRGSSTERDDKFASLLLDRISKGGSDWAIVIVGAAHARYLEKSICMQLDKQGHSCQVTILR
;
A
#
# COMPACT_ATOMS: atom_id res chain seq x y z
N MET A 1 -6.09 1.24 22.35
CA MET A 1 -5.30 1.91 21.30
C MET A 1 -6.20 2.18 20.11
N LYS A 2 -6.01 3.31 19.42
CA LYS A 2 -6.67 3.65 18.17
C LYS A 2 -5.82 3.19 16.98
N LEU A 3 -6.37 2.37 16.09
CA LEU A 3 -5.70 1.95 14.86
C LEU A 3 -6.28 2.70 13.68
N CYS A 4 -5.46 3.52 13.02
CA CYS A 4 -5.83 4.15 11.75
C CYS A 4 -5.42 3.20 10.62
N ILE A 5 -6.39 2.65 9.90
CA ILE A 5 -6.18 1.59 8.92
C ILE A 5 -6.45 2.11 7.51
N ALA A 6 -5.41 2.16 6.68
CA ALA A 6 -5.51 2.46 5.26
C ALA A 6 -5.72 1.18 4.45
N GLY A 7 -6.87 1.07 3.78
CA GLY A 7 -7.12 0.07 2.76
C GLY A 7 -6.73 0.59 1.39
N ILE A 8 -5.69 0.03 0.78
CA ILE A 8 -5.12 0.49 -0.48
C ILE A 8 -5.32 -0.50 -1.64
N CYS A 9 -5.16 -0.03 -2.87
CA CYS A 9 -4.95 -0.89 -4.02
C CYS A 9 -3.47 -0.87 -4.40
N HIS A 10 -2.75 -1.98 -4.16
CA HIS A 10 -1.31 -2.10 -4.44
C HIS A 10 -0.94 -1.78 -5.90
N PHE A 11 -1.90 -1.87 -6.82
CA PHE A 11 -1.72 -1.62 -8.24
C PHE A 11 -2.06 -0.19 -8.68
N ALA A 12 -2.72 0.63 -7.86
CA ALA A 12 -3.08 1.99 -8.26
C ALA A 12 -1.86 2.93 -8.20
N PRO A 13 -1.41 3.53 -9.32
CA PRO A 13 -0.23 4.40 -9.30
C PRO A 13 -0.44 5.67 -8.45
N LEU A 14 -1.66 6.20 -8.37
CA LEU A 14 -1.99 7.32 -7.48
C LEU A 14 -2.05 6.95 -5.99
N GLY A 15 -1.90 5.66 -5.66
CA GLY A 15 -2.00 5.16 -4.29
C GLY A 15 -1.00 5.81 -3.33
N ARG A 16 0.22 6.11 -3.78
CA ARG A 16 1.23 6.82 -2.98
C ARG A 16 0.75 8.21 -2.58
N ASN A 17 0.23 8.98 -3.53
CA ASN A 17 -0.23 10.35 -3.30
C ASN A 17 -1.39 10.36 -2.29
N LYS A 18 -2.38 9.47 -2.49
CA LYS A 18 -3.54 9.35 -1.58
C LYS A 18 -3.12 8.91 -0.17
N LEU A 19 -2.17 7.98 -0.08
CA LEU A 19 -1.62 7.55 1.21
C LEU A 19 -0.82 8.66 1.88
N LYS A 20 -0.01 9.41 1.14
CA LYS A 20 0.76 10.55 1.65
C LYS A 20 -0.16 11.62 2.22
N GLU A 21 -1.22 11.99 1.50
CA GLU A 21 -2.23 12.95 1.96
C GLU A 21 -2.90 12.46 3.25
N TRP A 22 -3.32 11.19 3.29
CA TRP A 22 -3.97 10.60 4.44
C TRP A 22 -3.04 10.54 5.68
N ILE A 23 -1.79 10.09 5.52
CA ILE A 23 -0.80 10.08 6.62
C ILE A 23 -0.52 11.51 7.09
N GLY A 24 -0.42 12.48 6.18
CA GLY A 24 -0.23 13.89 6.51
C GLY A 24 -1.37 14.45 7.37
N GLN A 25 -2.62 14.10 7.06
CA GLN A 25 -3.77 14.47 7.88
C GLN A 25 -3.71 13.84 9.28
N LEU A 26 -3.31 12.55 9.37
CA LEU A 26 -3.11 11.90 10.67
C LEU A 26 -1.99 12.55 11.49
N ALA A 27 -0.88 12.91 10.86
CA ALA A 27 0.25 13.58 11.52
C ALA A 27 -0.15 14.95 12.08
N GLN A 28 -1.04 15.68 11.40
CA GLN A 28 -1.58 16.96 11.88
C GLN A 28 -2.65 16.79 12.96
N GLY A 29 -3.45 15.73 12.90
CA GLY A 29 -4.58 15.49 13.79
C GLY A 29 -4.26 14.74 15.09
N ASN A 30 -3.04 14.21 15.25
CA ASN A 30 -2.62 13.45 16.43
C ASN A 30 -1.47 14.13 17.16
N THR A 31 -1.42 13.96 18.49
CA THR A 31 -0.30 14.43 19.29
C THR A 31 0.80 13.38 19.31
N GLY A 32 1.99 13.72 18.81
CA GLY A 32 3.15 12.83 18.78
C GLY A 32 3.04 11.71 17.71
N PRO A 33 4.12 10.93 17.54
CA PRO A 33 4.17 9.85 16.55
C PRO A 33 3.27 8.66 16.93
N PRO A 34 2.89 7.82 15.96
CA PRO A 34 2.22 6.55 16.25
C PRO A 34 3.18 5.59 16.96
N ALA A 35 2.63 4.59 17.65
CA ALA A 35 3.40 3.57 18.36
C ALA A 35 4.23 2.71 17.38
N PHE A 36 3.66 2.45 16.20
CA PHE A 36 4.27 1.74 15.09
C PHE A 36 3.48 2.04 13.80
N VAL A 37 4.09 1.73 12.66
CA VAL A 37 3.41 1.63 11.35
C VAL A 37 3.48 0.18 10.91
N ALA A 38 2.35 -0.47 10.67
CA ALA A 38 2.30 -1.83 10.15
C ALA A 38 2.05 -1.81 8.64
N THR A 39 2.81 -2.57 7.87
CA THR A 39 2.70 -2.62 6.41
C THR A 39 2.59 -4.06 5.91
N GLU A 40 1.74 -4.31 4.91
CA GLU A 40 1.55 -5.63 4.27
C GLU A 40 2.74 -6.04 3.38
N TRP A 41 3.93 -6.18 3.98
CA TRP A 41 5.14 -6.59 3.29
C TRP A 41 6.03 -7.47 4.16
N ASP A 42 6.86 -8.27 3.50
CA ASP A 42 8.10 -8.78 4.06
C ASP A 42 9.21 -7.77 3.80
N GLN A 43 10.04 -7.49 4.80
CA GLN A 43 11.08 -6.45 4.70
C GLN A 43 12.10 -6.73 3.58
N THR A 44 12.50 -7.99 3.42
CA THR A 44 13.53 -8.38 2.44
C THR A 44 12.96 -8.31 1.02
N LEU A 45 11.74 -8.82 0.82
CA LEU A 45 11.06 -8.72 -0.48
C LEU A 45 10.79 -7.26 -0.85
N PHE A 46 10.37 -6.43 0.11
CA PHE A 46 10.17 -5.01 -0.13
C PHE A 46 11.46 -4.32 -0.57
N ALA A 47 12.59 -4.56 0.10
CA ALA A 47 13.88 -3.98 -0.29
C ALA A 47 14.23 -4.33 -1.75
N GLN A 48 14.06 -5.59 -2.15
CA GLN A 48 14.29 -6.03 -3.53
C GLN A 48 13.33 -5.38 -4.55
N VAL A 49 12.08 -5.11 -4.17
CA VAL A 49 11.12 -4.39 -5.03
C VAL A 49 11.48 -2.91 -5.12
N LYS A 50 11.88 -2.28 -4.01
CA LYS A 50 12.30 -0.88 -3.96
C LYS A 50 13.51 -0.62 -4.86
N ASP A 51 14.47 -1.54 -4.88
CA ASP A 51 15.66 -1.45 -5.75
C ASP A 51 15.31 -1.51 -7.25
N GLN A 52 14.13 -2.02 -7.62
CA GLN A 52 13.68 -2.07 -9.01
C GLN A 52 12.99 -0.78 -9.49
N ARG A 53 12.78 0.23 -8.64
CA ARG A 53 12.09 1.49 -9.01
C ARG A 53 12.74 2.18 -10.21
N GLY A 54 14.06 2.35 -10.21
CA GLY A 54 14.78 2.94 -11.33
C GLY A 54 14.68 2.12 -12.62
N GLN A 55 14.71 0.78 -12.51
CA GLN A 55 14.46 -0.10 -13.66
C GLN A 55 13.04 0.06 -14.19
N PHE A 56 12.04 0.20 -13.31
CA PHE A 56 10.66 0.39 -13.71
C PHE A 56 10.48 1.69 -14.49
N ARG A 57 11.09 2.79 -14.04
CA ARG A 57 11.14 4.06 -14.79
C ARG A 57 11.67 3.85 -16.21
N GLN A 58 12.81 3.16 -16.35
CA GLN A 58 13.41 2.90 -17.65
C GLN A 58 12.53 2.04 -18.56
N LEU A 59 11.86 1.04 -17.99
CA LEU A 59 10.91 0.19 -18.72
C LEU A 59 9.68 0.98 -19.18
N ALA A 60 9.10 1.80 -18.31
CA ALA A 60 7.97 2.67 -18.62
C ALA A 60 8.32 3.68 -19.71
N GLN A 61 9.49 4.34 -19.62
CA GLN A 61 9.97 5.29 -20.62
C GLN A 61 10.16 4.64 -22.00
N LYS A 62 10.66 3.40 -22.05
CA LYS A 62 10.81 2.63 -23.30
C LYS A 62 9.47 2.23 -23.90
N GLN A 63 8.50 1.88 -23.05
CA GLN A 63 7.16 1.45 -23.46
C GLN A 63 6.30 2.62 -23.94
N TRP A 64 6.37 3.76 -23.25
CA TRP A 64 5.59 4.96 -23.53
C TRP A 64 6.53 6.12 -23.79
N THR A 65 7.04 6.20 -25.02
CA THR A 65 8.08 7.17 -25.42
C THR A 65 7.66 8.63 -25.31
N ALA A 66 6.37 8.92 -25.28
CA ALA A 66 5.83 10.27 -25.07
C ALA A 66 5.37 10.54 -23.62
N ALA A 67 5.60 9.62 -22.68
CA ALA A 67 5.37 9.87 -21.26
C ALA A 67 6.29 11.01 -20.78
N ASP A 68 5.72 11.99 -20.08
CA ASP A 68 6.48 13.05 -19.46
C ASP A 68 7.17 12.58 -18.16
N ALA A 69 8.01 13.45 -17.59
CA ALA A 69 8.75 13.13 -16.38
C ALA A 69 7.83 12.88 -15.18
N ASP A 70 6.74 13.64 -15.03
CA ASP A 70 5.83 13.56 -13.90
C ASP A 70 5.10 12.21 -13.87
N LEU A 71 4.62 11.73 -15.02
CA LEU A 71 4.06 10.40 -15.16
C LEU A 71 5.06 9.33 -14.76
N LEU A 72 6.30 9.42 -15.25
CA LEU A 72 7.35 8.45 -14.96
C LEU A 72 7.75 8.44 -13.48
N ASP A 73 7.78 9.60 -12.81
CA ASP A 73 8.05 9.73 -11.38
C ASP A 73 6.97 9.05 -10.53
N VAL A 74 5.69 9.24 -10.89
CA VAL A 74 4.58 8.58 -10.20
C VAL A 74 4.61 7.07 -10.41
N LEU A 75 4.86 6.61 -11.63
CA LEU A 75 4.98 5.18 -11.91
C LEU A 75 6.16 4.58 -11.15
N GLU A 76 7.35 5.18 -11.22
CA GLU A 76 8.53 4.75 -10.49
C GLU A 76 8.26 4.56 -8.98
N THR A 77 7.65 5.56 -8.35
CA THR A 77 7.40 5.55 -6.91
C THR A 77 6.21 4.69 -6.48
N SER A 78 5.38 4.23 -7.42
CA SER A 78 4.23 3.34 -7.15
C SER A 78 4.61 1.88 -6.84
N LEU A 79 5.87 1.48 -7.03
CA LEU A 79 6.32 0.15 -6.63
C LEU A 79 6.56 0.09 -5.11
N GLY A 80 5.72 -0.70 -4.42
CA GLY A 80 5.83 -0.94 -2.98
C GLY A 80 5.70 0.34 -2.14
N TYR A 81 4.95 1.34 -2.62
CA TYR A 81 4.84 2.64 -1.97
C TYR A 81 4.30 2.53 -0.53
N GLU A 82 3.43 1.56 -0.29
CA GLU A 82 2.76 1.33 0.99
C GLU A 82 3.72 0.97 2.13
N ALA A 83 4.90 0.46 1.78
CA ALA A 83 5.94 0.08 2.72
C ALA A 83 6.86 1.24 3.12
N ASP A 84 6.88 2.37 2.41
CA ASP A 84 7.79 3.49 2.71
C ASP A 84 7.19 4.90 2.61
N THR A 85 5.89 5.05 2.29
CA THR A 85 5.26 6.38 2.25
C THR A 85 5.26 7.05 3.64
N HIS A 86 5.22 6.26 4.71
CA HIS A 86 5.19 6.77 6.08
C HIS A 86 6.52 7.38 6.55
N ASP A 87 7.65 6.99 5.95
CA ASP A 87 8.99 7.49 6.31
C ASP A 87 9.11 9.01 6.14
N GLU A 88 8.33 9.59 5.22
CA GLU A 88 8.29 11.04 4.97
C GLU A 88 7.74 11.84 6.17
N PHE A 89 6.96 11.19 7.04
CA PHE A 89 6.34 11.81 8.21
C PHE A 89 6.90 11.29 9.53
N PHE A 90 7.29 10.01 9.56
CA PHE A 90 7.66 9.30 10.79
C PHE A 90 8.94 8.45 10.61
N PRO A 91 10.10 9.06 10.28
CA PRO A 91 11.31 8.33 9.88
C PRO A 91 11.95 7.45 10.97
N ASN A 92 11.56 7.65 12.24
CA ASN A 92 12.10 6.93 13.40
C ASN A 92 11.06 6.03 14.07
N VAL A 93 9.87 5.87 13.48
CA VAL A 93 8.84 4.98 14.03
C VAL A 93 9.13 3.54 13.62
N GLU A 94 8.86 2.62 14.53
CA GLU A 94 8.98 1.18 14.27
C GLU A 94 8.05 0.75 13.13
N VAL A 95 8.59 -0.02 12.19
CA VAL A 95 7.83 -0.64 11.11
C VAL A 95 7.57 -2.10 11.44
N LEU A 96 6.29 -2.47 11.52
CA LEU A 96 5.85 -3.86 11.67
C LEU A 96 5.55 -4.48 10.31
N TRP A 97 6.37 -5.43 9.90
CA TRP A 97 6.26 -6.15 8.63
C TRP A 97 5.27 -7.31 8.76
N LEU A 98 4.03 -7.10 8.33
CA LEU A 98 2.93 -8.06 8.55
C LEU A 98 3.16 -9.39 7.82
N ASP A 99 3.85 -9.33 6.68
CA ASP A 99 4.14 -10.48 5.81
C ASP A 99 5.51 -11.11 6.09
N GLN A 100 6.18 -10.74 7.19
CA GLN A 100 7.53 -11.23 7.49
C GLN A 100 7.64 -12.76 7.43
N GLY A 101 8.70 -13.22 6.76
CA GLY A 101 9.00 -14.64 6.49
C GLY A 101 8.27 -15.20 5.26
N ARG A 102 7.58 -14.35 4.49
CA ARG A 102 6.95 -14.76 3.23
C ARG A 102 8.03 -15.11 2.20
N ASN A 103 7.89 -16.27 1.59
CA ASN A 103 8.70 -16.66 0.45
C ASN A 103 8.06 -16.12 -0.84
N GLY A 104 8.89 -15.63 -1.76
CA GLY A 104 8.45 -15.17 -3.07
C GLY A 104 9.63 -14.77 -3.94
N ASP A 105 9.47 -14.93 -5.26
CA ASP A 105 10.41 -14.38 -6.24
C ASP A 105 9.86 -13.04 -6.74
N VAL A 106 10.58 -11.97 -6.43
CA VAL A 106 10.27 -10.61 -6.88
C VAL A 106 11.25 -10.10 -7.94
N SER A 107 12.11 -10.95 -8.50
CA SER A 107 13.14 -10.57 -9.48
C SER A 107 12.59 -9.88 -10.75
N SER A 108 11.35 -10.18 -11.12
CA SER A 108 10.68 -9.62 -12.30
C SER A 108 9.52 -8.66 -11.94
N TYR A 109 9.51 -8.12 -10.72
CA TYR A 109 8.38 -7.35 -10.21
C TYR A 109 8.09 -6.10 -11.05
N ALA A 110 9.12 -5.32 -11.40
CA ALA A 110 8.96 -4.13 -12.26
C ALA A 110 8.39 -4.47 -13.66
N LYS A 111 8.86 -5.56 -14.27
CA LYS A 111 8.35 -6.03 -15.56
C LYS A 111 6.90 -6.51 -15.46
N GLY A 112 6.58 -7.25 -14.39
CA GLY A 112 5.22 -7.68 -14.09
C GLY A 112 4.29 -6.48 -13.91
N ARG A 113 4.73 -5.45 -13.17
CA ARG A 113 3.96 -4.21 -12.98
C ARG A 113 3.70 -3.49 -14.29
N LEU A 114 4.72 -3.35 -15.15
CA LEU A 114 4.55 -2.74 -16.47
C LEU A 114 3.49 -3.49 -17.29
N ASN A 115 3.55 -4.82 -17.32
CA ASN A 115 2.58 -5.63 -18.07
C ASN A 115 1.15 -5.44 -17.56
N VAL A 116 0.96 -5.30 -16.25
CA VAL A 116 -0.36 -4.96 -15.66
C VAL A 116 -0.85 -3.61 -16.19
N TYR A 117 -0.02 -2.57 -16.14
CA TYR A 117 -0.40 -1.24 -16.62
C TYR A 117 -0.66 -1.19 -18.12
N ARG A 118 0.11 -1.92 -18.93
CA ARG A 118 -0.20 -2.09 -20.36
C ARG A 118 -1.58 -2.69 -20.58
N SER A 119 -1.93 -3.71 -19.80
CA SER A 119 -3.24 -4.35 -19.90
C SER A 119 -4.41 -3.47 -19.42
N PHE A 120 -4.16 -2.38 -18.69
CA PHE A 120 -5.20 -1.39 -18.33
C PHE A 120 -5.44 -0.37 -19.45
N LEU A 121 -4.48 -0.24 -20.36
CA LEU A 121 -4.52 0.73 -21.45
C LEU A 121 -4.83 0.07 -22.80
N ASP A 122 -5.16 -1.24 -22.81
CA ASP A 122 -5.45 -2.02 -24.03
C ASP A 122 -4.38 -1.86 -25.13
N ASP A 123 -3.11 -1.67 -24.73
CA ASP A 123 -1.99 -1.35 -25.62
C ASP A 123 -2.20 -0.08 -26.51
N GLU A 124 -3.10 0.84 -26.13
CA GLU A 124 -3.36 2.11 -26.84
C GLU A 124 -2.15 3.10 -26.78
N PRO A 125 -1.96 3.93 -27.83
CA PRO A 125 -0.85 4.91 -27.95
C PRO A 125 -0.92 6.06 -26.91
N PRO A 126 0.12 6.92 -26.80
CA PRO A 126 0.71 7.24 -25.52
C PRO A 126 -0.10 8.22 -24.66
N LEU A 127 0.12 8.05 -23.36
CA LEU A 127 -0.31 8.89 -22.25
C LEU A 127 0.28 10.30 -22.38
N THR A 128 -0.29 11.15 -23.25
CA THR A 128 0.14 12.56 -23.40
C THR A 128 -0.42 13.46 -22.30
N ASN A 129 -1.49 13.02 -21.63
CA ASN A 129 -2.09 13.69 -20.50
C ASN A 129 -1.84 12.87 -19.23
N THR A 130 -0.87 13.31 -18.43
CA THR A 130 -0.43 12.60 -17.23
C THR A 130 -1.53 12.40 -16.21
N ALA A 131 -2.38 13.40 -15.97
CA ALA A 131 -3.46 13.27 -15.00
C ALA A 131 -4.49 12.22 -15.44
N GLU A 132 -4.91 12.26 -16.71
CA GLU A 132 -5.86 11.30 -17.28
C GLU A 132 -5.29 9.88 -17.30
N ALA A 133 -4.01 9.74 -17.65
CA ALA A 133 -3.30 8.47 -17.65
C ALA A 133 -3.26 7.81 -16.27
N LEU A 134 -2.83 8.56 -15.26
CA LEU A 134 -2.72 8.07 -13.89
C LEU A 134 -4.09 7.73 -13.30
N GLU A 135 -5.11 8.52 -13.62
CA GLU A 135 -6.48 8.26 -13.20
C GLU A 135 -7.03 6.98 -13.85
N LYS A 136 -6.90 6.82 -15.19
CA LYS A 136 -7.32 5.59 -15.90
C LYS A 136 -6.63 4.35 -15.32
N LEU A 137 -5.31 4.39 -15.14
CA LEU A 137 -4.56 3.28 -14.53
C LEU A 137 -5.03 2.95 -13.11
N SER A 138 -5.32 3.98 -12.30
CA SER A 138 -5.78 3.80 -10.92
C SER A 138 -7.20 3.25 -10.86
N GLN A 139 -8.10 3.73 -11.72
CA GLN A 139 -9.47 3.25 -11.83
C GLN A 139 -9.52 1.78 -12.26
N GLU A 140 -8.75 1.41 -13.29
CA GLU A 140 -8.66 0.02 -13.75
C GLU A 140 -8.07 -0.90 -12.67
N ALA A 141 -7.03 -0.45 -11.95
CA ALA A 141 -6.48 -1.19 -10.82
C ALA A 141 -7.54 -1.48 -9.76
N TRP A 142 -8.35 -0.49 -9.39
CA TRP A 142 -9.45 -0.64 -8.44
C TRP A 142 -10.56 -1.54 -8.97
N SER A 143 -10.98 -1.36 -10.22
CA SER A 143 -12.01 -2.20 -10.86
C SER A 143 -11.64 -3.68 -10.78
N ARG A 144 -10.39 -4.04 -11.11
CA ARG A 144 -9.92 -5.43 -11.01
C ARG A 144 -9.80 -5.93 -9.56
N ALA A 145 -9.37 -5.07 -8.64
CA ALA A 145 -9.30 -5.40 -7.21
C ALA A 145 -10.70 -5.66 -6.61
N GLU A 146 -11.75 -5.02 -7.12
CA GLU A 146 -13.13 -5.25 -6.65
C GLU A 146 -13.74 -6.56 -7.17
N GLN A 147 -13.40 -6.93 -8.40
CA GLN A 147 -13.84 -8.20 -8.99
C GLN A 147 -13.22 -9.40 -8.28
N SER A 148 -12.02 -9.23 -7.74
CA SER A 148 -11.37 -10.23 -6.89
C SER A 148 -11.99 -10.18 -5.48
N ARG A 149 -13.08 -10.93 -5.28
CA ARG A 149 -13.68 -11.12 -3.95
C ARG A 149 -12.70 -11.83 -3.02
N GLY A 150 -11.90 -11.06 -2.28
CA GLY A 150 -11.15 -11.60 -1.15
C GLY A 150 -12.12 -11.98 -0.02
N SER A 151 -12.16 -13.25 0.34
CA SER A 151 -12.69 -13.67 1.65
C SER A 151 -11.67 -13.32 2.73
N SER A 152 -12.10 -13.26 3.99
CA SER A 152 -11.14 -13.30 5.10
C SER A 152 -10.27 -14.54 4.96
N THR A 153 -8.97 -14.37 5.21
CA THR A 153 -7.96 -15.42 5.00
C THR A 153 -7.20 -15.71 6.28
N GLU A 154 -6.49 -16.84 6.34
CA GLU A 154 -5.51 -17.15 7.39
C GLU A 154 -4.47 -16.01 7.57
N ARG A 155 -4.26 -15.17 6.55
CA ARG A 155 -3.40 -13.98 6.67
C ARG A 155 -3.99 -12.94 7.61
N ASP A 156 -5.32 -12.75 7.65
CA ASP A 156 -5.96 -11.81 8.58
C ASP A 156 -5.71 -12.22 10.03
N ASP A 157 -5.83 -13.52 10.33
CA ASP A 157 -5.56 -14.07 11.66
C ASP A 157 -4.10 -13.85 12.06
N LYS A 158 -3.15 -14.08 11.14
CA LYS A 158 -1.73 -13.80 11.37
C LYS A 158 -1.48 -12.30 11.61
N PHE A 159 -2.06 -11.43 10.79
CA PHE A 159 -1.88 -9.99 10.91
C PHE A 159 -2.47 -9.45 12.21
N ALA A 160 -3.69 -9.86 12.56
CA ALA A 160 -4.33 -9.49 13.82
C ALA A 160 -3.50 -9.95 15.02
N SER A 161 -2.99 -11.19 15.00
CA SER A 161 -2.14 -11.72 16.07
C SER A 161 -0.85 -10.92 16.25
N LEU A 162 -0.17 -10.57 15.15
CA LEU A 162 1.04 -9.74 15.17
C LEU A 162 0.76 -8.34 15.73
N LEU A 163 -0.34 -7.73 15.31
CA LEU A 163 -0.75 -6.41 15.80
C LEU A 163 -1.05 -6.45 17.30
N LEU A 164 -1.82 -7.44 17.77
CA LEU A 164 -2.15 -7.60 19.19
C LEU A 164 -0.92 -7.84 20.06
N ASP A 165 0.00 -8.70 19.62
CA ASP A 165 1.29 -8.90 20.31
C ASP A 165 2.05 -7.58 20.42
N ARG A 166 2.15 -6.82 19.31
CA ARG A 166 2.84 -5.53 19.32
C ARG A 166 2.15 -4.50 20.22
N ILE A 167 0.82 -4.45 20.22
CA ILE A 167 0.04 -3.52 21.07
C ILE A 167 0.26 -3.83 22.55
N SER A 168 0.35 -5.12 22.92
CA SER A 168 0.56 -5.55 24.32
C SER A 168 1.87 -5.03 24.94
N LYS A 169 2.87 -4.70 24.11
CA LYS A 169 4.16 -4.13 24.52
C LYS A 169 4.08 -2.64 24.87
N GLY A 170 2.94 -1.98 24.64
CA GLY A 170 2.72 -0.56 24.93
C GLY A 170 3.34 0.40 23.90
N GLY A 171 3.32 1.70 24.22
CA GLY A 171 3.78 2.79 23.36
C GLY A 171 2.79 3.95 23.31
N SER A 172 2.70 4.61 22.15
CA SER A 172 1.68 5.63 21.86
C SER A 172 0.26 5.06 21.95
N ASP A 173 -0.75 5.92 22.08
CA ASP A 173 -2.16 5.52 22.15
C ASP A 173 -2.78 5.25 20.76
N TRP A 174 -2.03 5.48 19.69
CA TRP A 174 -2.44 5.25 18.31
C TRP A 174 -1.37 4.57 17.44
N ALA A 175 -1.79 3.90 16.38
CA ALA A 175 -0.93 3.24 15.40
C ALA A 175 -1.51 3.35 13.98
N ILE A 176 -0.65 3.16 12.97
CA ILE A 176 -1.05 3.13 11.55
C ILE A 176 -0.93 1.70 11.02
N VAL A 177 -1.91 1.26 10.24
CA VAL A 177 -1.88 -0.03 9.54
C VAL A 177 -2.18 0.21 8.06
N ILE A 178 -1.33 -0.29 7.16
CA ILE A 178 -1.44 -0.10 5.71
C ILE A 178 -1.49 -1.47 5.06
N VAL A 179 -2.66 -1.83 4.54
CA VAL A 179 -2.96 -3.15 3.97
C VAL A 179 -3.79 -3.01 2.70
N GLY A 180 -3.85 -4.08 1.90
CA GLY A 180 -4.77 -4.18 0.78
C GLY A 180 -6.21 -3.93 1.22
N ALA A 181 -6.99 -3.27 0.37
CA ALA A 181 -8.36 -2.87 0.67
C ALA A 181 -9.30 -4.03 1.00
N ALA A 182 -8.97 -5.26 0.61
CA ALA A 182 -9.70 -6.46 1.03
C ALA A 182 -9.51 -6.75 2.52
N HIS A 183 -8.28 -6.63 3.02
CA HIS A 183 -7.90 -6.88 4.43
C HIS A 183 -8.43 -5.79 5.38
N ALA A 184 -8.57 -4.56 4.90
CA ALA A 184 -9.07 -3.44 5.70
C ALA A 184 -10.60 -3.48 5.97
N ARG A 185 -11.37 -4.29 5.24
CA ARG A 185 -12.84 -4.32 5.35
C ARG A 185 -13.31 -4.94 6.67
N TYR A 186 -14.42 -4.44 7.19
CA TYR A 186 -15.14 -5.04 8.30
C TYR A 186 -15.94 -6.27 7.85
N LEU A 187 -15.26 -7.42 7.80
CA LEU A 187 -15.86 -8.73 7.53
C LEU A 187 -15.68 -9.66 8.73
N GLU A 188 -16.45 -10.74 8.77
CA GLU A 188 -16.24 -11.78 9.78
C GLU A 188 -14.78 -12.28 9.71
N LYS A 189 -14.12 -12.35 10.87
CA LYS A 189 -12.69 -12.69 11.00
C LYS A 189 -11.69 -11.73 10.33
N SER A 190 -12.13 -10.59 9.81
CA SER A 190 -11.22 -9.53 9.36
C SER A 190 -10.33 -9.03 10.50
N ILE A 191 -9.19 -8.44 10.14
CA ILE A 191 -8.25 -7.80 11.06
C ILE A 191 -9.00 -6.83 12.00
N CYS A 192 -9.83 -5.95 11.43
CA CYS A 192 -10.58 -4.94 12.17
C CYS A 192 -11.52 -5.56 13.20
N MET A 193 -12.28 -6.60 12.82
CA MET A 193 -13.21 -7.26 13.73
C MET A 193 -12.48 -8.01 14.86
N GLN A 194 -11.29 -8.56 14.59
CA GLN A 194 -10.49 -9.21 15.62
C GLN A 194 -9.91 -8.20 16.62
N LEU A 195 -9.40 -7.07 16.15
CA LEU A 195 -8.87 -6.00 16.99
C LEU A 195 -9.97 -5.34 17.83
N ASP A 196 -11.14 -5.07 17.24
CA ASP A 196 -12.27 -4.48 17.94
C ASP A 196 -12.80 -5.39 19.07
N LYS A 197 -12.83 -6.72 18.84
CA LYS A 197 -13.17 -7.72 19.89
C LYS A 197 -12.21 -7.68 21.09
N GLN A 198 -10.98 -7.22 20.90
CA GLN A 198 -9.99 -7.04 21.97
C GLN A 198 -10.04 -5.63 22.59
N GLY A 199 -11.06 -4.83 22.28
CA GLY A 199 -11.26 -3.50 22.84
C GLY A 199 -10.38 -2.42 22.21
N HIS A 200 -9.85 -2.65 21.01
CA HIS A 200 -9.20 -1.59 20.23
C HIS A 200 -10.21 -0.90 19.31
N SER A 201 -9.90 0.32 18.86
CA SER A 201 -10.79 1.06 17.96
C SER A 201 -10.14 1.16 16.59
N CYS A 202 -10.73 0.53 15.58
CA CYS A 202 -10.24 0.62 14.21
C CYS A 202 -10.96 1.75 13.44
N GLN A 203 -10.18 2.68 12.88
CA GLN A 203 -10.63 3.75 11.99
C GLN A 203 -10.17 3.43 10.57
N VAL A 204 -11.06 2.82 9.77
CA VAL A 204 -10.74 2.36 8.43
C VAL A 204 -11.00 3.46 7.40
N THR A 205 -10.06 3.68 6.49
CA THR A 205 -10.24 4.52 5.29
C THR A 205 -9.80 3.74 4.06
N ILE A 206 -10.70 3.58 3.07
CA ILE A 206 -10.34 2.99 1.77
C ILE A 206 -9.89 4.12 0.84
N LEU A 207 -8.62 4.10 0.44
CA LEU A 207 -7.96 5.19 -0.29
C LEU A 207 -8.14 5.04 -1.81
N ARG A 208 -9.37 5.22 -2.27
CA ARG A 208 -9.73 5.07 -3.70
C ARG A 208 -9.22 6.19 -4.55
#